data_AF-A0A523XR50-F1
#
_entry.id   AF-A0A523XR50-F1
#
_cell.length_a   1.000
_cell.length_b   1.000
_cell.length_c   1.000
_cell.angle_alpha   90.00
_cell.angle_beta   90.00
_cell.angle_gamma   90.00
#
_symmetry.space_group_name_H-M   'P 1'
#
loop_
_entity.id
_entity.type
_entity.pdbx_description
1 polymer ?
#
loop_
_entity_poly.entity_id
_entity_poly.type
_entity_poly.pdbx_seq_one_letter_code
_entity_poly.pdbx_strand_id
1 'polypeptide(L)'
;MSNKDNMKVKIQEVIHTLMERVMNKVLYEDPFKKDEHKAKKPLYAALVPDEIFKGSHFERRFVTPFGNVWEKLAVVAANAGLGFGQLHYSIEGKINSERLRRITQVLNKLEHSSPQGEKTKPDWQKELNYIIEGESTEIIPITVICDVYAESKQQDKRKFAFELKAPLPNSDQTKVSKEKILKLYCMEPKQIDEAYYALPYNPYGERNNYSWSFPARWFNMKEDEVVLIGDEFWEKIGGKGTYQAFIDAVNEIGREYKEKIYKDFLGIEPPADAFDELK
;
A
#
# COMPACT_ATOMS: atom_id res chain seq x y z
N MET A 1 -15.89 2.50 25.62
CA MET A 1 -15.65 1.97 24.26
C MET A 1 -14.44 1.07 24.30
N SER A 2 -14.51 -0.11 23.68
CA SER A 2 -13.33 -0.96 23.54
C SER A 2 -12.32 -0.31 22.60
N ASN A 3 -11.05 -0.74 22.64
CA ASN A 3 -10.02 -0.25 21.72
C ASN A 3 -10.41 -0.52 20.25
N LYS A 4 -11.16 -1.61 20.00
CA LYS A 4 -11.70 -1.95 18.67
C LYS A 4 -12.78 -0.98 18.20
N ASP A 5 -13.71 -0.60 19.08
CA ASP A 5 -14.76 0.37 18.72
C ASP A 5 -14.16 1.73 18.38
N ASN A 6 -13.16 2.17 19.14
CA ASN A 6 -12.44 3.43 18.89
C ASN A 6 -11.67 3.38 17.56
N MET A 7 -11.02 2.25 17.26
CA MET A 7 -10.33 2.05 15.98
C MET A 7 -11.32 2.11 14.81
N LYS A 8 -12.47 1.46 14.93
CA LYS A 8 -13.53 1.45 13.94
C LYS A 8 -14.03 2.86 13.61
N VAL A 9 -14.33 3.66 14.63
CA VAL A 9 -14.76 5.06 14.45
C VAL A 9 -13.71 5.87 13.70
N LYS A 10 -12.44 5.74 14.06
CA LYS A 10 -11.34 6.44 13.36
C LYS A 10 -11.16 5.98 11.91
N ILE A 11 -11.36 4.69 11.63
CA ILE A 11 -11.35 4.18 10.25
C ILE A 11 -12.49 4.86 9.46
N GLN A 12 -13.70 4.88 10.02
CA GLN A 12 -14.87 5.50 9.40
C GLN A 12 -14.64 7.00 9.15
N GLU A 13 -14.06 7.74 10.09
CA GLU A 13 -13.73 9.17 9.91
C GLU A 13 -12.80 9.40 8.70
N VAL A 14 -11.76 8.56 8.55
CA VAL A 14 -10.81 8.66 7.43
C VAL A 14 -11.50 8.37 6.10
N ILE A 15 -12.35 7.34 6.04
CA ILE A 15 -13.07 6.96 4.82
C ILE A 15 -14.17 7.98 4.49
N HIS A 16 -14.93 8.46 5.47
CA HIS A 16 -15.91 9.53 5.27
C HIS A 16 -15.25 10.77 4.66
N THR A 17 -14.13 11.21 5.25
CA THR A 17 -13.38 12.37 4.71
C THR A 17 -12.95 12.16 3.26
N LEU A 18 -12.50 10.95 2.91
CA LEU A 18 -12.18 10.60 1.52
C LEU A 18 -13.42 10.70 0.64
N MET A 19 -14.51 10.04 1.03
CA MET A 19 -15.71 9.92 0.22
C MET A 19 -16.41 11.26 0.01
N GLU A 20 -16.54 12.10 1.04
CA GLU A 20 -17.08 13.47 0.89
C GLU A 20 -16.25 14.28 -0.11
N ARG A 21 -14.92 14.20 -0.04
CA ARG A 21 -14.05 14.87 -1.00
C ARG A 21 -14.24 14.33 -2.42
N VAL A 22 -14.36 13.01 -2.59
CA VAL A 22 -14.60 12.39 -3.91
C VAL A 22 -15.94 12.85 -4.47
N MET A 23 -17.00 12.79 -3.67
CA MET A 23 -18.34 13.23 -4.07
C MET A 23 -18.36 14.73 -4.43
N ASN A 24 -17.77 15.58 -3.60
CA ASN A 24 -17.67 17.02 -3.90
C ASN A 24 -16.92 17.27 -5.23
N LYS A 25 -15.84 16.51 -5.46
CA LYS A 25 -15.04 16.61 -6.69
C LYS A 25 -15.86 16.26 -7.92
N VAL A 26 -16.55 15.12 -7.92
CA VAL A 26 -17.24 14.61 -9.11
C VAL A 26 -18.61 15.25 -9.36
N LEU A 27 -19.22 15.85 -8.32
CA LEU A 27 -20.52 16.52 -8.45
C LEU A 27 -20.37 18.01 -8.76
N TYR A 28 -19.39 18.69 -8.16
CA TYR A 28 -19.34 20.17 -8.19
C TYR A 28 -18.03 20.74 -8.77
N GLU A 29 -16.87 20.26 -8.33
CA GLU A 29 -15.60 20.90 -8.72
C GLU A 29 -15.09 20.49 -10.12
N ASP A 30 -15.21 19.21 -10.46
CA ASP A 30 -14.74 18.60 -11.70
C ASP A 30 -15.76 17.54 -12.19
N PRO A 31 -16.99 17.96 -12.50
CA PRO A 31 -18.01 17.05 -13.01
C PRO A 31 -17.67 16.56 -14.41
N PHE A 32 -18.10 15.34 -14.74
CA PHE A 32 -17.93 14.79 -16.07
C PHE A 32 -18.85 15.53 -17.07
N LYS A 33 -18.24 16.25 -18.02
CA LYS A 33 -18.94 17.02 -19.06
C LYS A 33 -18.83 16.29 -20.41
N LYS A 34 -19.97 15.75 -20.89
CA LYS A 34 -20.05 14.96 -22.14
C LYS A 34 -19.49 15.72 -23.35
N ASP A 35 -19.88 16.98 -23.53
CA ASP A 35 -19.46 17.77 -24.69
C ASP A 35 -17.97 18.09 -24.69
N GLU A 36 -17.41 18.38 -23.51
CA GLU A 36 -15.98 18.62 -23.35
C GLU A 36 -15.17 17.35 -23.62
N HIS A 37 -15.65 16.19 -23.15
CA HIS A 37 -15.05 14.90 -23.44
C HIS A 37 -15.03 14.62 -24.94
N LYS A 38 -16.17 14.78 -25.62
CA LYS A 38 -16.29 14.60 -27.08
C LYS A 38 -15.37 15.52 -27.85
N ALA A 39 -15.27 16.79 -27.46
CA ALA A 39 -14.40 17.76 -28.12
C ALA A 39 -12.91 17.43 -27.94
N LYS A 40 -12.49 17.04 -26.73
CA LYS A 40 -11.08 16.75 -26.42
C LYS A 40 -10.62 15.37 -26.89
N LYS A 41 -11.53 14.40 -26.97
CA LYS A 41 -11.24 12.99 -27.28
C LYS A 41 -12.20 12.43 -28.33
N PRO A 42 -12.31 13.06 -29.52
CA PRO A 42 -13.35 12.73 -30.50
C PRO A 42 -13.27 11.29 -31.00
N LEU A 43 -12.06 10.73 -31.17
CA LEU A 43 -11.88 9.35 -31.62
C LEU A 43 -12.39 8.33 -30.59
N TYR A 44 -12.16 8.58 -29.30
CA TYR A 44 -12.61 7.68 -28.24
C TYR A 44 -14.11 7.81 -28.00
N ALA A 45 -14.64 9.03 -28.00
CA ALA A 45 -16.07 9.28 -27.82
C ALA A 45 -16.93 8.76 -28.99
N ALA A 46 -16.33 8.59 -30.18
CA ALA A 46 -17.01 7.96 -31.32
C ALA A 46 -17.12 6.43 -31.18
N LEU A 47 -16.29 5.79 -30.35
CA LEU A 47 -16.19 4.34 -30.23
C LEU A 47 -16.81 3.78 -28.95
N VAL A 48 -16.74 4.54 -27.85
CA VAL A 48 -17.12 4.07 -26.52
C VAL A 48 -18.16 5.00 -25.91
N PRO A 49 -19.26 4.48 -25.31
CA PRO A 49 -20.29 5.31 -24.69
C PRO A 49 -19.77 6.23 -23.59
N ASP A 50 -20.39 7.41 -23.46
CA ASP A 50 -20.04 8.42 -22.45
C ASP A 50 -20.14 7.86 -21.02
N GLU A 51 -21.03 6.91 -20.79
CA GLU A 51 -21.27 6.25 -19.50
C GLU A 51 -20.04 5.49 -19.00
N ILE A 52 -19.29 4.85 -19.90
CA ILE A 52 -18.05 4.15 -19.56
C ILE A 52 -16.97 5.16 -19.14
N PHE A 53 -16.84 6.27 -19.87
CA PHE A 53 -15.90 7.33 -19.51
C PHE A 53 -16.30 8.08 -18.25
N LYS A 54 -17.60 8.24 -17.98
CA LYS A 54 -18.12 8.78 -16.72
C LYS A 54 -17.76 7.86 -15.55
N GLY A 55 -17.92 6.55 -15.71
CA GLY A 55 -17.48 5.56 -14.73
C GLY A 55 -15.96 5.62 -14.47
N SER A 56 -15.16 5.61 -15.53
CA SER A 56 -13.69 5.76 -15.43
C SER A 56 -13.26 7.09 -14.81
N HIS A 57 -14.01 8.17 -15.08
CA HIS A 57 -13.79 9.48 -14.46
C HIS A 57 -13.94 9.40 -12.94
N PHE A 58 -15.02 8.79 -12.46
CA PHE A 58 -15.26 8.55 -11.04
C PHE A 58 -14.18 7.67 -10.43
N GLU A 59 -13.94 6.49 -11.03
CA GLU A 59 -12.98 5.51 -10.55
C GLU A 59 -11.63 6.18 -10.29
N ARG A 60 -11.09 6.94 -11.25
CA ARG A 60 -9.80 7.63 -11.08
C ARG A 60 -9.78 8.54 -9.84
N ARG A 61 -10.85 9.32 -9.60
CA ARG A 61 -10.95 10.22 -8.43
C ARG A 61 -11.11 9.44 -7.13
N PHE A 62 -11.74 8.28 -7.19
CA PHE A 62 -11.87 7.37 -6.05
C PHE A 62 -10.55 6.66 -5.73
N VAL A 63 -9.90 5.97 -6.69
CA VAL A 63 -8.73 5.12 -6.43
C VAL A 63 -7.43 5.90 -6.19
N THR A 64 -7.22 7.03 -6.87
CA THR A 64 -5.93 7.74 -6.82
C THR A 64 -5.56 8.21 -5.42
N PRO A 65 -6.48 8.80 -4.63
CA PRO A 65 -6.14 9.22 -3.28
C PRO A 65 -5.95 8.08 -2.29
N PHE A 66 -6.27 6.83 -2.64
CA PHE A 66 -6.16 5.71 -1.69
C PHE A 66 -4.73 5.44 -1.24
N GLY A 67 -3.70 5.78 -2.03
CA GLY A 67 -2.31 5.66 -1.58
C GLY A 67 -2.10 6.29 -0.20
N ASN A 68 -2.44 7.58 -0.07
CA ASN A 68 -2.32 8.32 1.19
C ASN A 68 -3.35 7.88 2.24
N VAL A 69 -4.48 7.31 1.82
CA VAL A 69 -5.53 6.84 2.75
C VAL A 69 -5.07 5.55 3.42
N TRP A 70 -4.48 4.60 2.68
CA TRP A 70 -3.94 3.37 3.24
C TRP A 70 -2.91 3.64 4.33
N GLU A 71 -2.02 4.60 4.11
CA GLU A 71 -1.05 5.05 5.09
C GLU A 71 -1.71 5.61 6.37
N LYS A 72 -2.72 6.49 6.22
CA LYS A 72 -3.46 7.02 7.37
C LYS A 72 -4.16 5.94 8.17
N LEU A 73 -4.78 4.97 7.48
CA LEU A 73 -5.45 3.84 8.10
C LEU A 73 -4.45 2.92 8.83
N ALA A 74 -3.27 2.71 8.25
CA ALA A 74 -2.19 1.99 8.89
C ALA A 74 -1.75 2.66 10.20
N VAL A 75 -1.70 4.00 10.25
CA VAL A 75 -1.42 4.72 11.51
C VAL A 75 -2.55 4.59 12.52
N VAL A 76 -3.81 4.58 12.09
CA VAL A 76 -4.95 4.29 12.99
C VAL A 76 -4.81 2.89 13.59
N ALA A 77 -4.52 1.89 12.76
CA ALA A 77 -4.28 0.50 13.19
C ALA A 77 -3.06 0.40 14.13
N ALA A 78 -1.93 0.99 13.78
CA ALA A 78 -0.72 1.01 14.60
C ALA A 78 -0.96 1.61 15.99
N ASN A 79 -1.68 2.74 16.07
CA ASN A 79 -1.99 3.38 17.35
C ASN A 79 -2.93 2.54 18.21
N ALA A 80 -3.81 1.74 17.60
CA ALA A 80 -4.71 0.84 18.32
C ALA A 80 -3.99 -0.44 18.76
N GLY A 81 -3.20 -1.06 17.88
CA GLY A 81 -2.56 -2.36 18.11
C GLY A 81 -1.21 -2.27 18.81
N LEU A 82 -0.26 -1.59 18.17
CA LEU A 82 1.11 -1.44 18.67
C LEU A 82 1.24 -0.31 19.69
N GLY A 83 0.37 0.70 19.63
CA GLY A 83 0.30 1.81 20.58
C GLY A 83 0.99 3.09 20.09
N PHE A 84 1.76 3.03 19.01
CA PHE A 84 2.30 4.20 18.32
C PHE A 84 2.43 3.94 16.82
N GLY A 85 1.98 4.91 16.00
CA GLY A 85 2.18 4.93 14.57
C GLY A 85 2.39 6.36 14.06
N GLN A 86 3.29 6.53 13.09
CA GLN A 86 3.60 7.81 12.48
C GLN A 86 3.85 7.65 10.97
N LEU A 87 3.39 8.62 10.19
CA LEU A 87 3.64 8.71 8.74
C LEU A 87 5.00 9.32 8.43
N HIS A 88 5.61 8.88 7.33
CA HIS A 88 6.78 9.50 6.72
C HIS A 88 7.92 9.73 7.73
N TYR A 89 8.19 8.73 8.57
CA TYR A 89 9.17 8.83 9.62
C TYR A 89 10.59 8.71 9.06
N SER A 90 11.47 9.62 9.47
CA SER A 90 12.88 9.64 9.06
C SER A 90 13.71 8.76 10.00
N ILE A 91 14.26 7.68 9.46
CA ILE A 91 15.15 6.77 10.17
C ILE A 91 16.58 7.07 9.73
N GLU A 92 17.35 7.65 10.63
CA GLU A 92 18.76 7.95 10.43
C GLU A 92 19.63 6.81 10.96
N GLY A 93 20.61 6.39 10.17
CA GLY A 93 21.50 5.30 10.54
C GLY A 93 22.82 5.37 9.79
N LYS A 94 23.66 4.37 10.04
CA LYS A 94 24.97 4.22 9.41
C LYS A 94 25.04 2.87 8.73
N ILE A 95 25.54 2.81 7.51
CA ILE A 95 25.72 1.56 6.76
C ILE A 95 27.14 1.47 6.25
N ASN A 96 27.71 0.28 6.34
CA ASN A 96 28.99 -0.06 5.72
C ASN A 96 28.95 0.14 4.19
N SER A 97 29.96 0.82 3.62
CA SER A 97 29.94 1.17 2.20
C SER A 97 29.88 -0.04 1.26
N GLU A 98 30.47 -1.17 1.64
CA GLU A 98 30.41 -2.41 0.87
C GLU A 98 28.98 -2.99 0.86
N ARG A 99 28.22 -2.87 1.95
CA ARG A 99 26.81 -3.30 1.97
C ARG A 99 25.96 -2.47 1.03
N LEU A 100 26.17 -1.15 0.96
CA LEU A 100 25.48 -0.28 0.00
C LEU A 100 25.81 -0.68 -1.44
N ARG A 101 27.08 -0.98 -1.73
CA ARG A 101 27.49 -1.49 -3.05
C ARG A 101 26.79 -2.82 -3.38
N ARG A 102 26.72 -3.75 -2.42
CA ARG A 102 26.05 -5.05 -2.57
C ARG A 102 24.53 -4.91 -2.76
N ILE A 103 23.86 -3.98 -2.09
CA ILE A 103 22.44 -3.66 -2.33
C ILE A 103 22.24 -3.29 -3.81
N THR A 104 23.01 -2.33 -4.31
CA THR A 104 22.95 -1.92 -5.73
C THR A 104 23.23 -3.09 -6.67
N GLN A 105 24.22 -3.93 -6.35
CA GLN A 105 24.54 -5.12 -7.14
C GLN A 105 23.38 -6.13 -7.19
N VAL A 106 22.73 -6.40 -6.04
CA VAL A 106 21.56 -7.28 -5.96
C VAL A 106 20.41 -6.72 -6.80
N LEU A 107 20.08 -5.44 -6.64
CA LEU A 107 19.00 -4.81 -7.40
C LEU A 107 19.26 -4.84 -8.90
N ASN A 108 20.48 -4.52 -9.36
CA ASN A 108 20.84 -4.58 -10.77
C ASN A 108 20.75 -6.01 -11.34
N LYS A 109 21.12 -7.01 -10.53
CA LYS A 109 21.02 -8.43 -10.92
C LYS A 109 19.58 -8.92 -11.04
N LEU A 110 18.66 -8.38 -10.25
CA LEU A 110 17.22 -8.65 -10.37
C LEU A 110 16.58 -7.89 -11.54
N GLU A 111 17.10 -6.70 -11.86
CA GLU A 111 16.60 -5.86 -12.95
C GLU A 111 16.94 -6.43 -14.33
N HIS A 112 18.15 -6.96 -14.48
CA HIS A 112 18.68 -7.40 -15.76
C HIS A 112 18.81 -8.92 -15.83
N SER A 113 18.47 -9.49 -16.99
CA SER A 113 18.78 -10.89 -17.28
C SER A 113 20.30 -11.08 -17.35
N SER A 114 20.78 -12.27 -16.98
CA SER A 114 22.18 -12.62 -17.21
C SER A 114 22.52 -12.58 -18.72
N PRO A 115 23.81 -12.48 -19.09
CA PRO A 115 24.23 -12.59 -20.49
C PRO A 115 23.79 -13.91 -21.15
N GLN A 116 23.56 -14.96 -20.35
CA GLN A 116 23.05 -16.26 -20.79
C GLN A 116 21.50 -16.32 -20.87
N GLY A 117 20.80 -15.22 -20.59
CA GLY A 117 19.34 -15.11 -20.70
C GLY A 117 18.56 -15.62 -19.47
N GLU A 118 19.24 -16.11 -18.44
CA GLU A 118 18.60 -16.54 -17.20
C GLU A 118 18.19 -15.33 -16.35
N LYS A 119 16.92 -15.29 -15.94
CA LYS A 119 16.42 -14.29 -15.00
C LYS A 119 16.71 -14.73 -13.58
N THR A 120 17.42 -13.91 -12.84
CA THR A 120 17.57 -14.08 -11.39
C THR A 120 16.20 -13.96 -10.74
N LYS A 121 15.80 -14.95 -9.95
CA LYS A 121 14.61 -14.87 -9.11
C LYS A 121 14.96 -14.21 -7.77
N PRO A 122 14.06 -13.40 -7.21
CA PRO A 122 14.26 -12.84 -5.89
C PRO A 122 14.26 -13.92 -4.81
N ASP A 123 15.16 -13.78 -3.85
CA ASP A 123 15.30 -14.65 -2.68
C ASP A 123 15.78 -13.77 -1.52
N TRP A 124 14.84 -13.36 -0.66
CA TRP A 124 15.12 -12.39 0.40
C TRP A 124 16.29 -12.80 1.29
N GLN A 125 16.28 -14.04 1.80
CA GLN A 125 17.26 -14.49 2.77
C GLN A 125 18.66 -14.59 2.16
N LYS A 126 18.76 -15.15 0.94
CA LYS A 126 20.04 -15.27 0.24
C LYS A 126 20.65 -13.92 -0.08
N GLU A 127 19.82 -12.99 -0.55
CA GLU A 127 20.25 -11.62 -0.85
C GLU A 127 20.70 -10.88 0.39
N LEU A 128 19.91 -10.93 1.48
CA LEU A 128 20.23 -10.24 2.72
C LEU A 128 21.53 -10.78 3.34
N ASN A 129 21.72 -12.10 3.37
CA ASN A 129 22.96 -12.73 3.87
C ASN A 129 24.18 -12.24 3.06
N TYR A 130 24.08 -12.28 1.73
CA TYR A 130 25.13 -11.77 0.85
C TYR A 130 25.45 -10.30 1.13
N ILE A 131 24.43 -9.47 1.36
CA ILE A 131 24.63 -8.05 1.62
C ILE A 131 25.31 -7.84 2.98
N ILE A 132 24.85 -8.47 4.07
CA ILE A 132 25.35 -8.25 5.44
C ILE A 132 26.82 -8.66 5.59
N GLU A 133 27.27 -9.69 4.86
CA GLU A 133 28.68 -10.10 4.77
C GLU A 133 29.59 -9.04 4.11
N GLY A 134 29.03 -7.92 3.66
CA GLY A 134 29.77 -6.78 3.15
C GLY A 134 30.53 -6.07 4.27
N GLU A 135 31.86 -6.05 4.16
CA GLU A 135 32.75 -5.36 5.09
C GLU A 135 33.61 -4.32 4.35
N SER A 136 33.82 -3.20 5.04
CA SER A 136 34.60 -2.04 4.60
C SER A 136 34.96 -1.25 5.85
N THR A 137 36.09 -0.54 5.83
CA THR A 137 36.43 0.42 6.89
C THR A 137 35.60 1.70 6.81
N GLU A 138 34.97 1.96 5.66
CA GLU A 138 34.15 3.13 5.41
C GLU A 138 32.69 2.89 5.82
N ILE A 139 32.17 3.80 6.64
CA ILE A 139 30.80 3.81 7.15
C ILE A 139 30.11 5.09 6.69
N ILE A 140 28.97 4.94 6.03
CA ILE A 140 28.24 6.03 5.39
C ILE A 140 26.96 6.33 6.19
N PRO A 141 26.74 7.57 6.65
CA PRO A 141 25.48 7.98 7.24
C PRO A 141 24.41 8.04 6.15
N ILE A 142 23.24 7.47 6.43
CA ILE A 142 22.10 7.48 5.51
C ILE A 142 20.80 7.76 6.26
N THR A 143 19.80 8.20 5.50
CA THR A 143 18.44 8.43 5.99
C THR A 143 17.47 7.66 5.11
N VAL A 144 16.56 6.91 5.74
CA VAL A 144 15.44 6.23 5.07
C VAL A 144 14.14 6.80 5.61
N ILE A 145 13.29 7.30 4.71
CA ILE A 145 11.92 7.71 5.06
C ILE A 145 10.99 6.54 4.73
N CYS A 146 10.39 5.94 5.76
CA CYS A 146 9.38 4.91 5.58
C CYS A 146 7.97 5.52 5.52
N ASP A 147 7.06 4.85 4.80
CA ASP A 147 5.68 5.33 4.67
C ASP A 147 4.97 5.32 6.04
N VAL A 148 5.16 4.23 6.82
CA VAL A 148 4.64 4.11 8.19
C VAL A 148 5.71 3.55 9.12
N TYR A 149 5.95 4.25 10.24
CA TYR A 149 6.70 3.74 11.38
C TYR A 149 5.74 3.38 12.50
N ALA A 150 6.01 2.29 13.20
CA ALA A 150 5.25 1.89 14.38
C ALA A 150 6.16 1.42 15.51
N GLU A 151 5.72 1.61 16.75
CA GLU A 151 6.44 1.17 17.94
C GLU A 151 5.48 0.47 18.89
N SER A 152 5.86 -0.74 19.32
CA SER A 152 5.16 -1.51 20.34
C SER A 152 5.31 -0.81 21.69
N LYS A 153 4.20 -0.48 22.36
CA LYS A 153 4.20 -0.04 23.76
C LYS A 153 4.20 -1.21 24.75
N GLN A 154 4.33 -2.44 24.25
CA GLN A 154 4.52 -3.62 25.09
C GLN A 154 5.96 -3.66 25.66
N GLN A 155 6.27 -4.65 26.49
CA GLN A 155 7.54 -4.71 27.21
C GLN A 155 8.78 -4.73 26.30
N ASP A 156 8.64 -5.21 25.07
CA ASP A 156 9.73 -5.38 24.11
C ASP A 156 10.11 -4.12 23.32
N LYS A 157 9.25 -3.08 23.34
CA LYS A 157 9.46 -1.80 22.63
C LYS A 157 9.94 -1.92 21.18
N ARG A 158 9.46 -2.96 20.49
CA ARG A 158 9.89 -3.27 19.13
C ARG A 158 9.46 -2.19 18.15
N LYS A 159 10.34 -1.88 17.20
CA LYS A 159 10.21 -0.84 16.20
C LYS A 159 10.04 -1.44 14.82
N PHE A 160 9.06 -0.94 14.09
CA PHE A 160 8.65 -1.46 12.79
C PHE A 160 8.65 -0.36 11.74
N ALA A 161 9.06 -0.71 10.54
CA ALA A 161 8.90 0.14 9.36
C ALA A 161 8.10 -0.59 8.28
N PHE A 162 7.16 0.11 7.65
CA PHE A 162 6.34 -0.44 6.57
C PHE A 162 6.45 0.48 5.35
N GLU A 163 6.79 -0.12 4.21
CA GLU A 163 6.67 0.48 2.88
C GLU A 163 5.34 0.03 2.28
N LEU A 164 4.37 0.94 2.23
CA LEU A 164 3.02 0.66 1.79
C LEU A 164 2.90 0.93 0.30
N LYS A 165 2.32 -0.01 -0.46
CA LYS A 165 2.01 0.21 -1.88
C LYS A 165 0.61 -0.24 -2.22
N ALA A 166 0.07 0.29 -3.32
CA ALA A 166 -1.19 -0.18 -3.86
C ALA A 166 -1.10 -1.68 -4.20
N PRO A 167 -2.21 -2.43 -4.19
CA PRO A 167 -2.23 -3.89 -4.39
C PRO A 167 -1.63 -4.38 -5.72
N LEU A 168 -1.67 -3.51 -6.73
CA LEU A 168 -1.09 -3.73 -8.05
C LEU A 168 0.05 -2.71 -8.29
N PRO A 169 1.15 -2.80 -7.51
CA PRO A 169 2.23 -1.81 -7.56
C PRO A 169 2.97 -1.90 -8.89
N ASN A 170 3.61 -0.80 -9.30
CA ASN A 170 4.52 -0.85 -10.44
C ASN A 170 5.91 -1.37 -10.02
N SER A 171 6.71 -1.76 -11.02
CA SER A 171 8.04 -2.34 -10.79
C SER A 171 8.98 -1.36 -10.09
N ASP A 172 9.03 -0.10 -10.54
CA ASP A 172 10.00 0.89 -10.04
C ASP A 172 9.76 1.26 -8.57
N GLN A 173 8.48 1.41 -8.19
CA GLN A 173 8.10 1.61 -6.79
C GLN A 173 8.52 0.42 -5.92
N THR A 174 8.36 -0.81 -6.44
CA THR A 174 8.74 -2.02 -5.70
C THR A 174 10.26 -2.12 -5.53
N LYS A 175 11.04 -1.77 -6.56
CA LYS A 175 12.51 -1.66 -6.48
C LYS A 175 12.94 -0.71 -5.37
N VAL A 176 12.37 0.50 -5.36
CA VAL A 176 12.68 1.53 -4.36
C VAL A 176 12.34 1.05 -2.95
N SER A 177 11.19 0.42 -2.74
CA SER A 177 10.83 -0.12 -1.43
C SER A 177 11.77 -1.26 -1.00
N LYS A 178 12.19 -2.15 -1.92
CA LYS A 178 13.19 -3.17 -1.61
C LYS A 178 14.53 -2.56 -1.18
N GLU A 179 15.01 -1.55 -1.91
CA GLU A 179 16.23 -0.83 -1.56
C GLU A 179 16.15 -0.22 -0.16
N LYS A 180 15.05 0.46 0.17
CA LYS A 180 14.82 1.05 1.49
C LYS A 180 14.81 0.00 2.60
N ILE A 181 14.09 -1.11 2.41
CA ILE A 181 14.00 -2.18 3.41
C ILE A 181 15.39 -2.80 3.61
N LEU A 182 16.12 -3.13 2.54
CA LEU A 182 17.49 -3.65 2.65
C LEU A 182 18.42 -2.69 3.40
N LYS A 183 18.33 -1.38 3.13
CA LYS A 183 19.08 -0.36 3.87
C LYS A 183 18.77 -0.42 5.37
N LEU A 184 17.49 -0.49 5.75
CA LEU A 184 17.10 -0.58 7.16
C LEU A 184 17.68 -1.82 7.86
N TYR A 185 17.66 -3.00 7.22
CA TYR A 185 18.27 -4.21 7.78
C TYR A 185 19.81 -4.15 7.85
N CYS A 186 20.45 -3.32 7.04
CA CYS A 186 21.92 -3.18 6.99
C CYS A 186 22.47 -2.07 7.89
N MET A 187 21.61 -1.30 8.57
CA MET A 187 22.05 -0.26 9.51
C MET A 187 22.74 -0.83 10.74
N GLU A 188 23.85 -0.19 11.13
CA GLU A 188 24.62 -0.53 12.33
C GLU A 188 24.86 0.71 13.20
N PRO A 189 24.36 0.74 14.45
CA PRO A 189 23.46 -0.25 15.07
C PRO A 189 22.08 -0.29 14.40
N LYS A 190 21.34 -1.38 14.59
CA LYS A 190 19.96 -1.52 14.09
C LYS A 190 19.07 -0.40 14.64
N GLN A 191 18.34 0.27 13.76
CA GLN A 191 17.40 1.34 14.12
C GLN A 191 15.95 0.87 14.25
N ILE A 192 15.63 -0.24 13.57
CA ILE A 192 14.34 -0.93 13.58
C ILE A 192 14.57 -2.42 13.78
N ASP A 193 13.57 -3.10 14.32
CA ASP A 193 13.61 -4.56 14.53
C ASP A 193 13.16 -5.31 13.28
N GLU A 194 12.11 -4.82 12.62
CA GLU A 194 11.55 -5.43 11.40
C GLU A 194 11.10 -4.35 10.40
N ALA A 195 11.38 -4.57 9.12
CA ALA A 195 10.89 -3.75 8.03
C ALA A 195 10.17 -4.60 6.99
N TYR A 196 9.06 -4.09 6.45
CA TYR A 196 8.16 -4.83 5.57
C TYR A 196 7.77 -4.07 4.31
N TYR A 197 7.60 -4.83 3.25
CA TYR A 197 6.86 -4.44 2.06
C TYR A 197 5.40 -4.85 2.24
N ALA A 198 4.49 -3.89 2.26
CA ALA A 198 3.10 -4.15 2.64
C ALA A 198 2.10 -3.71 1.57
N LEU A 199 1.14 -4.60 1.28
CA LEU A 199 0.00 -4.34 0.41
C LEU A 199 -1.30 -4.38 1.24
N PRO A 200 -2.22 -3.42 1.06
CA PRO A 200 -3.39 -3.29 1.91
C PRO A 200 -4.43 -4.40 1.70
N TYR A 201 -4.44 -5.06 0.54
CA TYR A 201 -5.29 -6.22 0.26
C TYR A 201 -4.73 -7.01 -0.93
N ASN A 202 -5.24 -8.22 -1.12
CA ASN A 202 -4.90 -9.07 -2.24
C ASN A 202 -6.05 -9.07 -3.27
N PRO A 203 -5.83 -8.57 -4.51
CA PRO A 203 -6.87 -8.57 -5.54
C PRO A 203 -7.14 -9.97 -6.12
N TYR A 204 -6.38 -10.99 -5.72
CA TYR A 204 -6.50 -12.39 -6.13
C TYR A 204 -7.00 -13.31 -5.00
N GLY A 205 -7.49 -12.74 -3.89
CA GLY A 205 -7.94 -13.51 -2.72
C GLY A 205 -6.77 -13.95 -1.85
N GLU A 206 -6.39 -15.22 -1.92
CA GLU A 206 -5.33 -15.78 -1.05
C GLU A 206 -3.91 -15.42 -1.54
N ARG A 207 -2.95 -15.31 -0.61
CA ARG A 207 -1.55 -14.97 -0.91
C ARG A 207 -0.93 -15.87 -1.99
N ASN A 208 -1.21 -17.18 -1.94
CA ASN A 208 -0.72 -18.14 -2.92
C ASN A 208 -1.22 -17.87 -4.36
N ASN A 209 -2.31 -17.12 -4.51
CA ASN A 209 -2.89 -16.75 -5.80
C ASN A 209 -2.41 -15.37 -6.29
N TYR A 210 -1.63 -14.63 -5.51
CA TYR A 210 -1.08 -13.35 -5.94
C TYR A 210 -0.24 -13.53 -7.20
N SER A 211 -0.67 -12.90 -8.30
CA SER A 211 -0.14 -13.15 -9.64
C SER A 211 0.25 -11.88 -10.41
N TRP A 212 0.29 -10.74 -9.72
CA TRP A 212 0.76 -9.50 -10.32
C TRP A 212 2.27 -9.52 -10.53
N SER A 213 2.71 -9.43 -11.79
CA SER A 213 4.08 -9.78 -12.19
C SER A 213 5.13 -8.70 -11.90
N PHE A 214 4.74 -7.43 -11.80
CA PHE A 214 5.71 -6.33 -11.59
C PHE A 214 6.48 -6.45 -10.26
N PRO A 215 5.83 -6.63 -9.09
CA PRO A 215 6.56 -6.77 -7.84
C PRO A 215 7.31 -8.11 -7.72
N ALA A 216 6.86 -9.14 -8.44
CA ALA A 216 7.49 -10.46 -8.47
C ALA A 216 8.91 -10.47 -9.07
N ARG A 217 9.32 -9.37 -9.72
CA ARG A 217 10.73 -9.14 -10.11
C ARG A 217 11.63 -8.92 -8.89
N TRP A 218 11.11 -8.27 -7.86
CA TRP A 218 11.89 -7.76 -6.74
C TRP A 218 11.70 -8.59 -5.49
N PHE A 219 10.52 -9.15 -5.26
CA PHE A 219 10.26 -10.02 -4.11
C PHE A 219 9.64 -11.34 -4.56
N ASN A 220 9.92 -12.41 -3.83
CA ASN A 220 9.09 -13.60 -3.89
C ASN A 220 7.80 -13.29 -3.11
N MET A 221 6.79 -12.76 -3.82
CA MET A 221 5.52 -12.29 -3.22
C MET A 221 4.77 -13.33 -2.40
N LYS A 222 5.06 -14.62 -2.60
CA LYS A 222 4.36 -15.72 -1.94
C LYS A 222 5.08 -16.22 -0.68
N GLU A 223 6.41 -16.09 -0.63
CA GLU A 223 7.22 -16.77 0.39
C GLU A 223 8.17 -15.83 1.16
N ASP A 224 8.54 -14.66 0.61
CA ASP A 224 9.41 -13.72 1.32
C ASP A 224 8.71 -13.23 2.60
N GLU A 225 9.37 -13.44 3.75
CA GLU A 225 8.86 -13.07 5.08
C GLU A 225 8.62 -11.57 5.26
N VAL A 226 9.34 -10.75 4.49
CA VAL A 226 9.22 -9.28 4.51
C VAL A 226 8.03 -8.77 3.70
N VAL A 227 7.33 -9.64 2.96
CA VAL A 227 6.13 -9.27 2.22
C VAL A 227 4.91 -9.60 3.08
N LEU A 228 4.07 -8.58 3.31
CA LEU A 228 2.79 -8.70 4.00
C LEU A 228 1.66 -8.25 3.07
N ILE A 229 0.63 -9.08 2.89
CA ILE A 229 -0.49 -8.77 1.99
C ILE A 229 -1.81 -8.89 2.75
N GLY A 230 -2.62 -7.84 2.73
CA GLY A 230 -3.96 -7.87 3.30
C GLY A 230 -3.95 -8.12 4.80
N ASP A 231 -4.61 -9.20 5.22
CA ASP A 231 -4.75 -9.57 6.62
C ASP A 231 -3.40 -9.68 7.33
N GLU A 232 -2.37 -10.26 6.71
CA GLU A 232 -1.01 -10.34 7.28
C GLU A 232 -0.48 -8.97 7.71
N PHE A 233 -0.68 -7.95 6.88
CA PHE A 233 -0.25 -6.59 7.17
C PHE A 233 -1.09 -5.98 8.30
N TRP A 234 -2.42 -6.04 8.19
CA TRP A 234 -3.32 -5.41 9.16
C TRP A 234 -3.26 -6.08 10.53
N GLU A 235 -3.08 -7.40 10.57
CA GLU A 235 -2.85 -8.17 11.80
C GLU A 235 -1.49 -7.82 12.42
N LYS A 236 -0.42 -7.67 11.62
CA LYS A 236 0.90 -7.29 12.13
C LYS A 236 0.90 -5.92 12.79
N ILE A 237 0.22 -4.94 12.19
CA ILE A 237 0.26 -3.55 12.64
C ILE A 237 -0.83 -3.21 13.67
N GLY A 238 -2.03 -3.77 13.55
CA GLY A 238 -3.17 -3.50 14.44
C GLY A 238 -3.50 -4.60 15.44
N GLY A 239 -2.91 -5.79 15.29
CA GLY A 239 -3.22 -6.97 16.09
C GLY A 239 -4.43 -7.75 15.58
N LYS A 240 -4.76 -8.85 16.28
CA LYS A 240 -5.72 -9.85 15.81
C LYS A 240 -7.16 -9.33 15.66
N GLY A 241 -7.72 -9.56 14.47
CA GLY A 241 -9.05 -9.13 14.05
C GLY A 241 -9.09 -7.70 13.49
N THR A 242 -7.94 -7.07 13.23
CA THR A 242 -7.90 -5.70 12.67
C THR A 242 -8.46 -5.66 11.26
N TYR A 243 -8.12 -6.64 10.42
CA TYR A 243 -8.59 -6.66 9.04
C TYR A 243 -10.11 -6.78 8.97
N GLN A 244 -10.70 -7.67 9.77
CA GLN A 244 -12.16 -7.80 9.84
C GLN A 244 -12.82 -6.52 10.34
N ALA A 245 -12.27 -5.91 11.40
CA ALA A 245 -12.80 -4.64 11.91
C ALA A 245 -12.76 -3.53 10.84
N PHE A 246 -11.78 -3.56 9.94
CA PHE A 246 -11.70 -2.64 8.81
C PHE A 246 -12.83 -2.89 7.80
N ILE A 247 -13.08 -4.14 7.43
CA ILE A 247 -14.17 -4.53 6.52
C ILE A 247 -15.53 -4.11 7.12
N ASP A 248 -15.76 -4.42 8.39
CA ASP A 248 -17.00 -4.08 9.10
C ASP A 248 -17.21 -2.56 9.14
N ALA A 249 -16.14 -1.79 9.42
CA ALA A 249 -16.18 -0.33 9.44
C ALA A 249 -16.63 0.27 8.10
N VAL A 250 -16.11 -0.26 6.98
CA VAL A 250 -16.41 0.20 5.63
C VAL A 250 -17.81 -0.24 5.19
N ASN A 251 -18.24 -1.46 5.54
CA ASN A 251 -19.57 -1.97 5.19
C ASN A 251 -20.70 -1.13 5.80
N GLU A 252 -20.53 -0.66 7.04
CA GLU A 252 -21.54 0.18 7.72
C GLU A 252 -21.81 1.52 7.03
N ILE A 253 -20.78 2.14 6.46
CA ILE A 253 -20.89 3.45 5.79
C ILE A 253 -21.08 3.30 4.27
N GLY A 254 -20.80 2.11 3.73
CA GLY A 254 -20.80 1.84 2.30
C GLY A 254 -22.18 2.00 1.67
N ARG A 255 -23.25 1.64 2.40
CA ARG A 255 -24.63 1.78 1.90
C ARG A 255 -24.98 3.23 1.56
N GLU A 256 -24.72 4.16 2.48
CA GLU A 256 -25.01 5.58 2.28
C GLU A 256 -24.31 6.12 1.02
N TYR A 257 -23.03 5.81 0.86
CA TYR A 257 -22.28 6.28 -0.29
C TYR A 257 -22.69 5.61 -1.60
N LYS A 258 -23.03 4.31 -1.59
CA LYS A 258 -23.61 3.65 -2.76
C LYS A 258 -24.90 4.36 -3.19
N GLU A 259 -25.80 4.65 -2.26
CA GLU A 259 -27.05 5.38 -2.54
C GLU A 259 -26.78 6.74 -3.19
N LYS A 260 -25.88 7.55 -2.62
CA LYS A 260 -25.46 8.84 -3.20
C LYS A 260 -24.85 8.69 -4.58
N ILE A 261 -23.98 7.70 -4.81
CA ILE A 261 -23.34 7.50 -6.12
C ILE A 261 -24.39 7.13 -7.18
N TYR A 262 -25.34 6.25 -6.86
CA TYR A 262 -26.41 5.90 -7.80
C TYR A 262 -27.27 7.11 -8.16
N LYS A 263 -27.78 7.83 -7.16
CA LYS A 263 -28.75 8.91 -7.36
C LYS A 263 -28.10 10.19 -7.85
N ASP A 264 -27.05 10.64 -7.19
CA ASP A 264 -26.49 11.98 -7.41
C ASP A 264 -25.44 11.97 -8.53
N PHE A 265 -24.62 10.92 -8.61
CA PHE A 265 -23.58 10.84 -9.63
C PHE A 265 -24.06 10.14 -10.91
N LEU A 266 -24.61 8.93 -10.81
CA LEU A 266 -25.05 8.16 -11.97
C LEU A 266 -26.39 8.66 -12.51
N GLY A 267 -27.29 9.14 -11.66
CA GLY A 267 -28.62 9.60 -12.03
C GLY A 267 -29.60 8.46 -12.27
N ILE A 268 -29.44 7.33 -11.57
CA ILE A 268 -30.27 6.14 -11.69
C ILE A 268 -30.72 5.66 -10.32
N GLU A 269 -31.85 4.93 -10.27
CA GLU A 269 -32.24 4.25 -9.04
C GLU A 269 -31.31 3.04 -8.78
N PRO A 270 -30.89 2.82 -7.51
CA PRO A 270 -30.12 1.64 -7.16
C PRO A 270 -30.87 0.35 -7.54
N PRO A 271 -30.20 -0.64 -8.16
CA PRO A 271 -30.80 -1.95 -8.39
C PRO A 271 -31.06 -2.68 -7.07
N ALA A 272 -31.93 -3.70 -7.11
CA ALA A 272 -32.41 -4.40 -5.90
C ALA A 272 -31.29 -5.10 -5.11
N ASP A 273 -30.20 -5.48 -5.77
CA ASP A 273 -29.01 -6.14 -5.23
C ASP A 273 -27.86 -5.17 -4.90
N ALA A 274 -28.05 -3.87 -5.06
CA ALA A 274 -27.00 -2.85 -4.86
C ALA A 274 -26.36 -2.87 -3.46
N PHE A 275 -27.11 -3.35 -2.47
CA PHE A 275 -26.77 -3.26 -1.05
C PHE A 275 -26.43 -4.60 -0.41
N ASP A 276 -26.28 -5.66 -1.19
CA ASP A 276 -25.79 -6.93 -0.67
C ASP A 276 -24.43 -6.72 0.02
N GLU A 277 -24.29 -7.26 1.23
CA GLU A 277 -23.09 -7.11 2.04
C GLU A 277 -21.90 -7.83 1.41
N LEU A 278 -20.73 -7.19 1.46
CA LEU A 278 -19.48 -7.84 1.10
C LEU A 278 -19.13 -8.86 2.19
N LYS A 279 -19.05 -10.13 1.81
CA LYS A 279 -18.56 -11.21 2.68
C LYS A 279 -17.04 -11.18 2.82
#